data_AF-A0A0Q7TXD0-F1
#
_entry.id   AF-A0A0Q7TXD0-F1
#
_cell.length_a   1.000
_cell.length_b   1.000
_cell.length_c   1.000
_cell.angle_alpha   90.00
_cell.angle_beta   90.00
_cell.angle_gamma   90.00
#
_symmetry.space_group_name_H-M   'P 1'
#
loop_
_entity.id
_entity.type
_entity.pdbx_description
1 polymer ?
#
loop_
_entity_poly.entity_id
_entity_poly.type
_entity_poly.pdbx_seq_one_letter_code
_entity_poly.pdbx_strand_id
1 'polypeptide(L)' 'MGEALPLARRSADPATDARHMADSVMRYSPATDAEALKLLRASYPHYPLSLRVAALDLLMRQGRRGHGSVRR' A
#
# COMPACT_ATOMS: atom_id res chain seq x y z
N MET A 1 3.66 -27.65 -25.39
CA MET A 1 4.40 -26.38 -25.31
C MET A 1 3.40 -25.31 -24.87
N GLY A 2 3.19 -25.18 -23.56
CA GLY A 2 2.23 -24.22 -22.99
C GLY A 2 3.04 -23.05 -22.43
N GLU A 3 3.22 -22.01 -23.22
CA GLU A 3 3.92 -20.79 -22.82
C GLU A 3 3.06 -20.06 -21.78
N ALA A 4 3.29 -20.36 -20.51
CA ALA A 4 2.76 -19.57 -19.40
C ALA A 4 3.42 -18.19 -19.44
N LEU A 5 2.71 -17.23 -20.02
CA LEU A 5 3.04 -15.81 -19.99
C LEU A 5 3.55 -15.42 -18.59
N PRO A 6 4.77 -14.87 -18.44
CA PRO A 6 5.22 -14.32 -17.17
C PRO A 6 4.52 -12.98 -16.98
N LEU A 7 3.23 -13.04 -16.62
CA LEU A 7 2.31 -11.90 -16.53
C LEU A 7 2.69 -10.85 -15.48
N ALA A 8 3.70 -11.10 -14.68
CA ALA A 8 4.37 -10.05 -13.96
C ALA A 8 5.73 -10.61 -13.60
N ARG A 9 6.74 -9.80 -13.87
CA ARG A 9 7.90 -9.66 -13.01
C ARG A 9 7.38 -9.26 -11.61
N ARG A 10 6.73 -10.20 -10.93
CA ARG A 10 6.27 -10.09 -9.54
C ARG A 10 7.55 -9.77 -8.81
N SER A 11 7.67 -8.56 -8.28
CA SER A 11 8.81 -8.18 -7.47
C SER A 11 9.09 -9.34 -6.52
N ALA A 12 10.36 -9.70 -6.38
CA ALA A 12 10.76 -10.86 -5.61
C ALA A 12 10.25 -10.84 -4.15
N ASP A 13 9.70 -9.72 -3.70
CA ASP A 13 9.07 -9.54 -2.40
C ASP A 13 7.80 -8.63 -2.45
N PRO A 14 6.60 -9.20 -2.25
CA PRO A 14 5.35 -8.42 -2.19
C PRO A 14 5.27 -7.47 -0.98
N ALA A 15 6.05 -7.69 0.07
CA ALA A 15 6.12 -6.78 1.22
C ALA A 15 6.90 -5.51 0.87
N THR A 16 7.94 -5.63 0.03
CA THR A 16 8.69 -4.47 -0.49
C THR A 16 7.78 -3.60 -1.37
N ASP A 17 6.98 -4.21 -2.26
CA ASP A 17 6.00 -3.49 -3.07
C ASP A 17 4.96 -2.77 -2.21
N ALA A 18 4.39 -3.46 -1.23
CA ALA A 18 3.40 -2.89 -0.32
C ALA A 18 3.98 -1.69 0.46
N ARG A 19 5.25 -1.76 0.85
CA ARG A 19 5.96 -0.66 1.51
C ARG A 19 6.16 0.54 0.59
N HIS A 20 6.53 0.31 -0.66
CA HIS A 20 6.68 1.37 -1.64
C HIS A 20 5.34 2.07 -1.97
N MET A 21 4.25 1.29 -2.05
CA MET A 21 2.90 1.85 -2.21
C MET A 21 2.47 2.68 -1.01
N ALA A 22 2.75 2.21 0.21
CA ALA A 22 2.48 2.95 1.43
C ALA A 22 3.25 4.28 1.47
N ASP A 23 4.56 4.27 1.15
CA ASP A 23 5.37 5.50 1.08
C ASP A 23 4.80 6.50 0.07
N SER A 24 4.44 6.02 -1.12
CA SER A 24 3.87 6.84 -2.19
C SER A 24 2.54 7.48 -1.75
N VAL A 25 1.69 6.73 -1.05
CA VAL A 25 0.41 7.24 -0.54
C VAL A 25 0.59 8.20 0.64
N MET A 26 1.60 7.98 1.50
CA MET A 26 1.93 8.92 2.59
C MET A 26 2.30 10.32 2.10
N ARG A 27 2.86 10.46 0.88
CA ARG A 27 3.15 11.79 0.30
C ARG A 27 1.91 12.64 0.08
N TYR A 28 0.75 12.01 -0.08
CA TYR A 28 -0.53 12.70 -0.20
C TYR A 28 -1.17 12.99 1.17
N SER A 29 -0.56 12.53 2.26
CA SER A 29 -1.02 12.73 3.64
C SER A 29 -2.51 12.41 3.82
N PRO A 30 -2.97 11.19 3.50
CA PRO A 30 -4.37 10.81 3.68
C PRO A 30 -4.80 11.01 5.14
N ALA A 31 -5.91 11.71 5.34
CA ALA A 31 -6.43 12.02 6.67
C ALA A 31 -7.13 10.80 7.30
N THR A 32 -7.58 9.86 6.48
CA THR A 32 -8.34 8.67 6.92
C THR A 32 -7.93 7.40 6.18
N ASP A 33 -8.20 6.25 6.79
CA ASP A 33 -7.94 4.93 6.19
C ASP A 33 -8.72 4.72 4.88
N ALA A 34 -9.95 5.22 4.82
CA ALA A 34 -10.79 5.13 3.63
C ALA A 34 -10.21 5.95 2.47
N GLU A 35 -9.63 7.11 2.77
CA GLU A 35 -8.94 7.94 1.78
C GLU A 35 -7.64 7.29 1.31
N ALA A 36 -6.85 6.75 2.24
CA ALA A 36 -5.65 5.97 1.92
C ALA A 36 -5.96 4.79 0.99
N LEU A 37 -7.03 4.04 1.25
CA LEU A 37 -7.45 2.92 0.40
C LEU A 37 -7.95 3.41 -0.98
N LYS A 38 -8.66 4.54 -1.05
CA LYS A 38 -9.07 5.14 -2.32
C LYS A 38 -7.86 5.55 -3.15
N LEU A 39 -6.86 6.19 -2.54
CA LEU A 39 -5.60 6.55 -3.20
C LEU A 39 -4.85 5.30 -3.68
N LEU A 40 -4.73 4.27 -2.85
CA LEU A 40 -4.12 3.00 -3.26
C LEU A 40 -4.83 2.36 -4.46
N ARG A 41 -6.17 2.41 -4.51
CA ARG A 41 -6.95 1.89 -5.65
C ARG A 41 -6.79 2.74 -6.91
N ALA A 42 -6.75 4.06 -6.76
CA ALA A 42 -6.60 5.00 -7.88
C ALA A 42 -5.19 4.96 -8.47
N SER A 43 -4.16 4.92 -7.63
CA SER A 43 -2.75 4.87 -8.06
C SER A 43 -2.30 3.49 -8.52
N TYR A 44 -2.89 2.41 -7.98
CA TYR A 44 -2.49 1.03 -8.26
C TYR A 44 -3.66 0.13 -8.70
N PRO A 45 -4.39 0.45 -9.79
CA PRO A 45 -5.55 -0.31 -10.25
C PRO A 45 -5.20 -1.70 -10.79
N HIS A 46 -3.97 -1.92 -11.24
CA HIS A 46 -3.51 -3.20 -11.79
C HIS A 46 -2.94 -4.18 -10.76
N TYR A 47 -2.75 -3.75 -9.50
CA TYR A 47 -2.19 -4.58 -8.44
C TYR A 47 -3.27 -5.41 -7.71
N PRO A 48 -2.94 -6.59 -7.18
CA PRO A 48 -3.91 -7.43 -6.48
C PRO A 48 -4.41 -6.76 -5.19
N LEU A 49 -5.67 -7.03 -4.83
CA LEU A 49 -6.30 -6.48 -3.63
C LEU A 49 -5.50 -6.74 -2.35
N SER A 50 -4.94 -7.95 -2.22
CA SER A 50 -4.13 -8.35 -1.07
C SER A 50 -2.93 -7.43 -0.84
N LEU A 51 -2.28 -6.97 -1.91
CA LEU A 51 -1.10 -6.11 -1.83
C LEU A 51 -1.49 -4.67 -1.46
N ARG A 52 -2.63 -4.19 -1.94
CA ARG A 52 -3.20 -2.89 -1.49
C ARG A 52 -3.58 -2.92 -0.02
N VAL A 53 -4.18 -4.01 0.46
CA VAL A 53 -4.52 -4.18 1.88
C VAL A 53 -3.26 -4.28 2.75
N ALA A 54 -2.20 -4.94 2.26
CA ALA A 54 -0.90 -4.96 2.95
C ALA A 54 -0.28 -3.55 3.05
N ALA A 55 -0.36 -2.76 1.98
CA ALA A 55 0.07 -1.36 2.00
C ALA A 55 -0.76 -0.54 3.01
N LEU A 56 -2.08 -0.75 3.06
CA LEU A 56 -2.96 -0.09 4.04
C LEU A 56 -2.61 -0.48 5.49
N ASP A 57 -2.35 -1.76 5.78
CA ASP A 57 -1.93 -2.19 7.13
C ASP A 57 -0.61 -1.52 7.53
N LEU A 58 0.34 -1.37 6.59
CA LEU A 58 1.59 -0.62 6.83
C LEU A 58 1.32 0.85 7.13
N LEU A 59 0.42 1.50 6.39
CA LEU A 59 0.00 2.88 6.64
C LEU A 59 -0.62 3.04 8.03
N MET A 60 -1.54 2.14 8.41
CA MET A 60 -2.20 2.15 9.73
C MET A 60 -1.20 1.90 10.87
N ARG A 61 -0.21 1.03 10.67
CA ARG A 61 0.87 0.80 11.66
C ARG A 61 1.75 2.04 11.82
N GLN A 62 2.00 2.79 10.75
CA GLN A 62 2.77 4.04 10.78
C GLN A 62 1.97 5.19 11.41
N GLY A 63 0.70 5.35 11.00
CA GLY A 63 -0.21 6.34 11.55
C GLY A 63 -0.49 6.14 13.05
N ARG A 64 -0.60 4.89 13.52
CA ARG A 64 -0.71 4.60 14.97
C ARG A 64 0.57 4.92 15.75
N ARG A 65 1.74 4.91 15.11
CA ARG A 65 3.01 5.36 15.72
C ARG A 65 3.16 6.89 15.68
N GLY A 66 2.54 7.57 14.72
CA GLY A 66 2.53 9.04 14.61
C GLY A 66 1.40 9.73 15.39
N HIS A 67 0.27 9.05 15.63
CA HIS A 67 -0.86 9.57 16.39
C HIS A 67 -0.80 9.22 17.89
N GLY A 68 0.42 8.98 18.40
CA GLY A 68 0.73 8.84 19.82
C GLY A 68 1.24 10.13 20.48
N SER A 69 1.23 11.26 19.76
CA SER A 69 1.83 12.53 20.22
C SER A 69 0.89 13.73 20.10
N VAL A 70 -0.34 13.63 20.60
CA VAL A 70 -1.05 14.78 21.18
C VAL A 70 -1.74 14.30 22.46
N ARG A 71 -0.98 14.35 23.55
CA ARG A 71 -1.53 14.38 24.89
C ARG A 71 -0.72 15.39 25.70
N ARG A 72 -1.38 16.51 25.97
CA ARG A 72 -0.98 17.73 26.71
C ARG A 72 -0.24 18.80 25.92
#